data_AF-A0A9E4AZR2-F1
#
_entry.id   AF-A0A9E4AZR2-F1
#
_cell.length_a   1.000
_cell.length_b   1.000
_cell.length_c   1.000
_cell.angle_alpha   90.00
_cell.angle_beta   90.00
_cell.angle_gamma   90.00
#
_symmetry.space_group_name_H-M   'P 1'
#
loop_
_entity.id
_entity.type
_entity.pdbx_description
1 polymer ?
#
loop_
_entity_poly.entity_id
_entity_poly.type
_entity_poly.pdbx_seq_one_letter_code
_entity_poly.pdbx_strand_id
1 'polypeptide(L)'
;MKRKWKRIKKIDNQIMDGLHKHTTKFVKLCESRSIGTIVLGDLTGVRENINYGKRANQKLHQWAFGKITQLITYKARTLGIKVEVIDESYTSQTCPHCGNRKKPTNRNYTCKCGFTYHRDGVGAINIRQKYLGYLGVPVAATMASPVGIRLEVRCCSA
;
A
#
# COMPACT_ATOMS: atom_id res chain seq x y z
N MET A 1 1.59 30.03 24.35
CA MET A 1 0.85 29.32 23.26
C MET A 1 1.41 29.49 21.84
N LYS A 2 1.75 30.71 21.36
CA LYS A 2 2.18 30.95 19.95
C LYS A 2 3.41 30.13 19.48
N ARG A 3 4.40 29.88 20.35
CA ARG A 3 5.63 29.11 20.00
C ARG A 3 5.35 27.63 19.68
N LYS A 4 4.43 26.99 20.41
CA LYS A 4 4.05 25.57 20.20
C LYS A 4 3.39 25.39 18.84
N TRP A 5 2.41 26.24 18.50
CA TRP A 5 1.73 26.21 17.20
C TRP A 5 2.67 26.47 16.01
N LYS A 6 3.63 27.41 16.15
CA LYS A 6 4.68 27.61 15.13
C LYS A 6 5.50 26.35 14.89
N ARG A 7 5.86 25.61 15.94
CA ARG A 7 6.63 24.36 15.82
C ARG A 7 5.81 23.24 15.16
N ILE A 8 4.55 23.07 15.56
CA ILE A 8 3.63 22.09 14.94
C ILE A 8 3.47 22.39 13.44
N LYS A 9 3.18 23.64 13.08
CA LYS A 9 3.05 24.07 11.68
C LYS A 9 4.32 23.79 10.87
N LYS A 10 5.51 24.00 11.46
CA LYS A 10 6.79 23.68 10.80
C LYS A 10 6.92 22.19 10.50
N ILE A 11 6.59 21.33 11.47
CA ILE A 11 6.62 19.88 11.31
C ILE A 11 5.61 19.44 10.25
N ASP A 12 4.38 19.96 10.30
CA ASP A 12 3.35 19.65 9.31
C ASP A 12 3.78 20.04 7.89
N ASN A 13 4.42 21.20 7.74
CA ASN A 13 4.98 21.64 6.46
C ASN A 13 6.10 20.71 5.96
N GLN A 14 6.98 20.25 6.85
CA GLN A 14 8.05 19.30 6.50
C GLN A 14 7.48 17.93 6.09
N ILE A 15 6.47 17.44 6.80
CA ILE A 15 5.76 16.22 6.43
C ILE A 15 5.12 16.41 5.06
N MET A 16 4.42 17.53 4.83
CA MET A 16 3.74 17.82 3.58
C MET A 16 4.72 17.91 2.40
N ASP A 17 5.84 18.62 2.57
CA ASP A 17 6.92 18.68 1.57
C ASP A 17 7.47 17.28 1.23
N GLY A 18 7.73 16.47 2.26
CA GLY A 18 8.14 15.08 2.09
C GLY A 18 7.12 14.26 1.30
N LEU A 19 5.83 14.37 1.64
CA LEU A 19 4.74 13.68 0.93
C LEU A 19 4.65 14.10 -0.53
N HIS A 20 4.75 15.40 -0.83
CA HIS A 20 4.74 15.87 -2.21
C HIS A 20 5.93 15.33 -3.01
N LYS A 21 7.14 15.37 -2.46
CA LYS A 21 8.34 14.85 -3.14
C LYS A 21 8.23 13.35 -3.43
N HIS A 22 7.80 12.56 -2.46
CA HIS A 22 7.67 11.10 -2.63
C HIS A 22 6.59 10.75 -3.65
N THR A 23 5.40 11.37 -3.55
CA THR A 23 4.29 11.08 -4.48
C THR A 23 4.60 11.55 -5.90
N THR A 24 5.29 12.68 -6.08
CA THR A 24 5.75 13.11 -7.42
C THR A 24 6.75 12.11 -7.99
N LYS A 25 7.74 11.68 -7.20
CA LYS A 25 8.75 10.71 -7.65
C LYS A 25 8.11 9.38 -8.02
N PHE A 26 7.14 8.92 -7.24
CA PHE A 26 6.39 7.70 -7.49
C PHE A 26 5.62 7.76 -8.81
N VAL A 27 4.83 8.81 -9.02
CA VAL A 27 4.02 8.96 -10.23
C VAL A 27 4.89 9.11 -11.49
N LYS A 28 6.01 9.85 -11.42
CA LYS A 28 7.00 9.92 -12.51
C LYS A 28 7.65 8.57 -12.82
N LEU A 29 7.89 7.74 -11.81
CA LEU A 29 8.39 6.38 -12.01
C LEU A 29 7.36 5.49 -12.72
N CYS A 30 6.08 5.67 -12.41
CA CYS A 30 5.00 4.96 -13.09
C CYS A 30 4.90 5.38 -14.57
N GLU A 31 4.98 6.68 -14.84
CA GLU A 31 5.04 7.24 -16.19
C GLU A 31 6.24 6.71 -16.98
N SER A 32 7.45 6.75 -16.41
CA SER A 32 8.67 6.27 -17.08
C SER A 32 8.65 4.78 -17.40
N ARG A 33 7.79 4.02 -16.72
CA ARG A 33 7.60 2.58 -16.91
C ARG A 33 6.32 2.26 -17.71
N SER A 34 5.67 3.28 -18.26
CA SER A 34 4.42 3.16 -19.03
C SER A 34 3.32 2.40 -18.28
N ILE A 35 3.21 2.63 -16.97
CA ILE A 35 2.17 2.01 -16.13
C ILE A 35 0.85 2.78 -16.31
N GLY A 36 -0.18 2.10 -16.84
CA GLY A 36 -1.49 2.71 -17.09
C GLY A 36 -2.42 2.79 -15.87
N THR A 37 -2.23 1.92 -14.87
CA THR A 37 -3.09 1.86 -13.68
C THR A 37 -2.30 1.66 -12.39
N ILE A 38 -2.62 2.46 -11.37
CA ILE A 38 -2.11 2.35 -10.01
C ILE A 38 -3.25 1.85 -9.12
N VAL A 39 -2.98 0.82 -8.33
CA VAL A 39 -3.94 0.27 -7.37
C VAL A 39 -3.47 0.59 -5.95
N LEU A 40 -4.35 1.16 -5.13
CA LEU A 40 -4.10 1.49 -3.73
C LEU A 40 -5.02 0.67 -2.83
N GLY A 41 -4.50 0.14 -1.72
CA GLY A 41 -5.30 -0.53 -0.70
C GLY A 41 -6.07 0.49 0.14
N ASP A 42 -7.38 0.32 0.33
CA ASP A 42 -8.16 1.19 1.19
C ASP A 42 -7.97 0.85 2.66
N LEU A 43 -7.59 1.86 3.45
CA LEU A 43 -7.38 1.79 4.89
C LEU A 43 -8.36 2.69 5.68
N THR A 44 -9.37 3.25 5.01
CA THR A 44 -10.38 4.14 5.62
C THR A 44 -11.05 3.52 6.86
N GLY A 45 -11.37 2.22 6.81
CA GLY A 45 -12.00 1.48 7.91
C GLY A 45 -11.11 1.16 9.12
N VAL A 46 -9.79 1.35 9.03
CA VAL A 46 -8.89 1.06 10.17
C VAL A 46 -9.22 1.99 11.35
N ARG A 47 -9.73 3.20 11.13
CA ARG A 47 -9.92 4.21 12.18
C ARG A 47 -11.21 4.07 12.98
N GLU A 48 -12.19 3.34 12.47
CA GLU A 48 -13.58 3.40 12.98
C GLU A 48 -13.82 2.51 14.22
N ASN A 49 -12.93 1.56 14.51
CA ASN A 49 -13.12 0.57 15.59
C ASN A 49 -11.88 0.38 16.47
N ILE A 50 -11.33 1.46 17.04
CA ILE A 50 -10.05 1.36 17.74
C ILE A 50 -10.04 2.01 19.14
N ASN A 51 -9.83 1.16 20.15
CA ASN A 51 -9.37 1.53 21.49
C ASN A 51 -7.99 0.92 21.79
N TYR A 52 -6.97 1.19 20.95
CA TYR A 52 -5.58 0.67 21.12
C TYR A 52 -4.75 1.49 22.14
N GLY A 53 -5.38 2.39 22.90
CA GLY A 53 -4.72 3.27 23.87
C GLY A 53 -4.10 4.53 23.26
N LYS A 54 -3.77 5.52 24.12
CA LYS A 54 -3.40 6.89 23.73
C LYS A 54 -2.25 6.97 22.71
N ARG A 55 -1.20 6.15 22.89
CA ARG A 55 0.01 6.17 22.02
C ARG A 55 -0.25 5.58 20.63
N ALA A 56 -1.04 4.51 20.54
CA ALA A 56 -1.37 3.88 19.27
C ALA A 56 -2.33 4.76 18.46
N ASN A 57 -3.35 5.33 19.12
CA ASN A 57 -4.27 6.27 18.49
C ASN A 57 -3.53 7.50 17.95
N GLN A 58 -2.59 8.06 18.71
CA GLN A 58 -1.78 9.18 18.22
C GLN A 58 -0.99 8.84 16.96
N LYS A 59 -0.36 7.65 16.88
CA LYS A 59 0.35 7.20 15.67
C LYS A 59 -0.60 7.00 14.49
N LEU A 60 -1.78 6.43 14.71
CA LEU A 60 -2.80 6.23 13.68
C LEU A 60 -3.35 7.57 13.14
N HIS A 61 -3.58 8.54 14.01
CA HIS A 61 -4.00 9.90 13.60
C HIS A 61 -2.89 10.68 12.90
N GLN A 62 -1.62 10.43 13.23
CA GLN A 62 -0.47 10.99 12.51
C GLN A 62 -0.25 10.34 11.14
N TRP A 63 -0.79 9.15 10.89
CA TRP A 63 -0.58 8.45 9.63
C TRP A 63 -1.38 9.13 8.50
N ALA A 64 -0.67 9.75 7.56
CA ALA A 64 -1.23 10.56 6.49
C ALA A 64 -1.72 9.74 5.28
N PHE A 65 -2.30 8.57 5.49
CA PHE A 65 -2.72 7.67 4.40
C PHE A 65 -3.68 8.36 3.42
N GLY A 66 -4.77 8.96 3.92
CA GLY A 66 -5.72 9.69 3.07
C GLY A 66 -5.08 10.83 2.26
N LYS A 67 -4.10 11.54 2.85
CA LYS A 67 -3.36 12.59 2.14
C LYS A 67 -2.51 12.00 1.02
N ILE A 68 -1.81 10.89 1.27
CA ILE A 68 -1.01 10.21 0.24
C ILE A 68 -1.89 9.77 -0.93
N THR A 69 -3.03 9.13 -0.64
CA THR A 69 -3.99 8.70 -1.66
C THR A 69 -4.46 9.87 -2.51
N GLN A 70 -4.91 10.97 -1.87
CA GLN A 70 -5.29 12.19 -2.58
C GLN A 70 -4.15 12.74 -3.45
N LEU A 71 -2.93 12.80 -2.89
CA LEU A 71 -1.75 13.33 -3.58
C LEU A 71 -1.37 12.49 -4.81
N ILE A 72 -1.48 11.16 -4.72
CA ILE A 72 -1.23 10.25 -5.85
C ILE A 72 -2.34 10.40 -6.88
N THR A 73 -3.60 10.38 -6.48
CA THR A 73 -4.75 10.46 -7.39
C THR A 73 -4.70 11.71 -8.27
N TYR A 74 -4.47 12.90 -7.68
CA TYR A 74 -4.46 14.12 -8.49
C TYR A 74 -3.26 14.17 -9.44
N LYS A 75 -2.08 13.72 -9.02
CA LYS A 75 -0.86 13.72 -9.85
C LYS A 75 -0.93 12.71 -10.98
N ALA A 76 -1.42 11.51 -10.67
CA ALA A 76 -1.62 10.44 -11.64
C ALA A 76 -2.63 10.88 -12.72
N ARG A 77 -3.72 11.53 -12.30
CA ARG A 77 -4.72 12.09 -13.23
C ARG A 77 -4.14 13.08 -14.22
N THR A 78 -3.18 13.92 -13.80
CA THR A 78 -2.49 14.87 -14.71
C THR A 78 -1.69 14.15 -15.80
N LEU A 79 -1.22 12.93 -15.55
CA LEU A 79 -0.46 12.12 -16.50
C LEU A 79 -1.33 11.07 -17.23
N GLY A 80 -2.65 11.12 -17.06
CA GLY A 80 -3.56 10.14 -17.66
C GLY A 80 -3.50 8.73 -17.05
N ILE A 81 -2.84 8.56 -15.90
CA ILE A 81 -2.73 7.28 -15.20
C ILE A 81 -4.00 7.07 -14.35
N LYS A 82 -4.63 5.90 -14.49
CA LYS A 82 -5.82 5.53 -13.70
C LYS A 82 -5.40 5.17 -12.28
N VAL A 83 -6.18 5.59 -11.28
CA VAL A 83 -5.98 5.21 -9.88
C VAL A 83 -7.23 4.54 -9.36
N GLU A 84 -7.09 3.31 -8.89
CA GLU A 84 -8.17 2.54 -8.29
C GLU A 84 -7.86 2.23 -6.83
N VAL A 85 -8.90 2.27 -6.00
CA VAL A 85 -8.81 2.03 -4.56
C VAL A 85 -9.59 0.75 -4.25
N ILE A 86 -8.93 -0.24 -3.63
CA ILE A 86 -9.49 -1.57 -3.36
C ILE A 86 -9.39 -1.86 -1.88
N ASP A 87 -10.43 -2.44 -1.29
CA ASP A 87 -10.43 -2.86 0.11
C ASP A 87 -9.20 -3.74 0.48
N GLU A 88 -8.46 -3.32 1.51
CA GLU A 88 -7.26 -4.00 2.01
C GLU A 88 -7.59 -5.09 3.05
N SER A 89 -8.87 -5.39 3.31
CA SER A 89 -9.23 -6.37 4.34
C SER A 89 -8.61 -7.74 4.06
N TYR A 90 -7.95 -8.29 5.08
CA TYR A 90 -7.29 -9.61 5.12
C TYR A 90 -6.15 -9.85 4.10
N THR A 91 -5.68 -8.82 3.40
CA THR A 91 -4.57 -8.94 2.43
C THR A 91 -3.24 -9.28 3.12
N SER A 92 -3.00 -8.80 4.35
CA SER A 92 -1.76 -9.08 5.09
C SER A 92 -1.75 -10.43 5.82
N GLN A 93 -2.87 -11.16 5.81
CA GLN A 93 -3.03 -12.43 6.54
C GLN A 93 -3.13 -13.64 5.60
N THR A 94 -3.37 -13.40 4.31
CA THR A 94 -3.59 -14.45 3.32
C THR A 94 -2.27 -14.81 2.64
N CYS A 95 -1.94 -16.11 2.56
CA CYS A 95 -0.75 -16.53 1.82
C CYS A 95 -0.99 -16.42 0.31
N PRO A 96 -0.13 -15.73 -0.45
CA PRO A 96 -0.30 -15.57 -1.90
C PRO A 96 -0.06 -16.87 -2.67
N HIS A 97 0.55 -17.88 -2.03
CA HIS A 97 0.85 -19.18 -2.63
C HIS A 97 -0.23 -20.23 -2.37
N CYS A 98 -0.76 -20.33 -1.15
CA CYS A 98 -1.69 -21.41 -0.77
C CYS A 98 -3.06 -20.94 -0.27
N GLY A 99 -3.30 -19.63 -0.20
CA GLY A 99 -4.58 -19.06 0.26
C GLY A 99 -4.87 -19.20 1.76
N ASN A 100 -4.03 -19.91 2.53
CA ASN A 100 -4.24 -20.05 3.97
C ASN A 100 -4.14 -18.71 4.70
N ARG A 101 -5.08 -18.50 5.61
CA ARG A 101 -5.12 -17.31 6.47
C ARG A 101 -4.38 -17.56 7.77
N LYS A 102 -3.44 -16.69 8.10
CA LYS A 102 -2.70 -16.69 9.36
C LYS A 102 -2.48 -15.26 9.78
N LYS A 103 -2.78 -14.94 11.04
CA LYS A 103 -2.43 -13.64 11.64
C LYS A 103 -0.91 -13.64 11.89
N PRO A 104 -0.11 -12.82 11.18
CA PRO A 104 1.33 -12.78 11.39
C PRO A 104 1.67 -12.04 12.69
N THR A 105 2.60 -12.60 13.47
CA THR A 105 3.10 -11.96 14.71
C THR A 105 4.26 -11.00 14.43
N ASN A 106 5.09 -11.30 13.42
CA ASN A 106 6.31 -10.55 13.08
C ASN A 106 6.22 -9.85 11.71
N ARG A 107 7.20 -8.99 11.39
CA ARG A 107 7.31 -8.32 10.08
C ARG A 107 7.44 -9.30 8.92
N ASN A 108 7.99 -10.49 9.17
CA ASN A 108 8.04 -11.58 8.20
C ASN A 108 6.78 -12.45 8.33
N TYR A 109 6.13 -12.70 7.20
CA TYR A 109 5.04 -13.65 7.05
C TYR A 109 5.62 -15.03 6.76
N THR A 110 5.29 -16.01 7.61
CA THR A 110 5.67 -17.42 7.42
C THR A 110 4.43 -18.30 7.36
N CYS A 111 4.23 -18.97 6.24
CA CYS A 111 3.12 -19.90 6.03
C CYS A 111 3.50 -21.34 6.38
N LYS A 112 2.50 -22.16 6.70
CA LYS A 112 2.67 -23.62 6.86
C LYS A 112 3.10 -24.31 5.55
N CYS A 113 2.80 -23.72 4.39
CA CYS A 113 3.24 -24.25 3.09
C CYS A 113 4.72 -23.98 2.76
N GLY A 114 5.49 -23.36 3.67
CA GLY A 114 6.91 -23.04 3.44
C GLY A 114 7.15 -21.65 2.83
N PHE A 115 6.10 -20.93 2.40
CA PHE A 115 6.25 -19.58 1.88
C PHE A 115 6.68 -18.60 2.99
N THR A 116 7.77 -17.87 2.75
CA THR A 116 8.27 -16.83 3.65
C THR A 116 8.54 -15.54 2.89
N TYR A 117 8.01 -14.41 3.39
CA TYR A 117 8.20 -13.10 2.76
C TYR A 117 7.90 -11.94 3.71
N HIS A 118 8.28 -10.72 3.33
CA HIS A 118 7.91 -9.53 4.11
C HIS A 118 6.40 -9.30 4.06
N ARG A 119 5.79 -9.00 5.21
CA ARG A 119 4.33 -8.82 5.34
C ARG A 119 3.77 -7.75 4.39
N ASP A 120 4.46 -6.63 4.26
CA ASP A 120 4.02 -5.53 3.37
C ASP A 120 4.05 -5.97 1.89
N GLY A 121 5.02 -6.82 1.53
CA GLY A 121 5.10 -7.41 0.21
C GLY A 121 3.99 -8.42 -0.06
N VAL A 122 3.62 -9.23 0.95
CA VAL A 122 2.45 -10.12 0.87
C VAL A 122 1.17 -9.32 0.66
N GLY A 123 0.98 -8.22 1.39
CA GLY A 123 -0.15 -7.31 1.22
C GLY A 123 -0.23 -6.78 -0.21
N ALA A 124 0.88 -6.26 -0.75
CA ALA A 124 0.94 -5.75 -2.12
C ALA A 124 0.60 -6.82 -3.18
N ILE A 125 1.11 -8.05 -3.02
CA ILE A 125 0.80 -9.16 -3.93
C ILE A 125 -0.70 -9.50 -3.88
N ASN A 126 -1.28 -9.55 -2.69
CA ASN A 126 -2.69 -9.88 -2.52
C ASN A 126 -3.62 -8.76 -3.03
N ILE A 127 -3.24 -7.49 -2.88
CA ILE A 127 -3.96 -6.37 -3.53
C ILE A 127 -3.93 -6.54 -5.05
N ARG A 128 -2.76 -6.86 -5.61
CA ARG A 128 -2.63 -7.16 -7.04
C ARG A 128 -3.50 -8.35 -7.46
N GLN A 129 -3.53 -9.44 -6.68
CA GLN A 129 -4.37 -10.61 -6.97
C GLN A 129 -5.86 -10.29 -6.89
N LYS A 130 -6.29 -9.47 -5.91
CA LYS A 130 -7.67 -8.96 -5.82
C LYS A 130 -8.04 -8.16 -7.06
N TYR A 131 -7.16 -7.26 -7.51
CA TYR A 131 -7.39 -6.46 -8.71
C TYR A 131 -7.46 -7.29 -9.99
N LEU A 132 -6.59 -8.29 -10.14
CA LEU A 132 -6.55 -9.17 -11.32
C LEU A 132 -7.71 -10.17 -11.41
N GLY A 133 -8.65 -10.16 -10.46
CA GLY A 133 -9.88 -10.91 -10.65
C GLY A 133 -9.74 -12.42 -10.46
N TYR A 134 -9.03 -12.89 -9.41
CA TYR A 134 -9.49 -14.11 -8.74
C TYR A 134 -10.92 -13.97 -8.14
N LEU A 135 -11.59 -12.82 -8.39
CA LEU A 135 -13.00 -12.47 -8.27
C LEU A 135 -13.61 -11.93 -9.60
N GLY A 136 -13.13 -12.35 -10.77
CA GLY A 136 -13.92 -12.31 -12.02
C GLY A 136 -13.86 -11.07 -12.92
N VAL A 137 -12.83 -10.21 -12.87
CA VAL A 137 -12.65 -9.12 -13.86
C VAL A 137 -11.31 -9.27 -14.61
N PRO A 138 -11.31 -9.41 -15.94
CA PRO A 138 -10.08 -9.47 -16.72
C PRO A 138 -9.45 -8.07 -16.83
N VAL A 139 -8.20 -7.94 -16.40
CA VAL A 139 -7.41 -6.72 -16.60
C VAL A 139 -6.63 -6.87 -17.92
N ALA A 140 -6.88 -5.97 -18.87
CA ALA A 140 -6.30 -5.97 -20.22
C ALA A 140 -4.80 -5.59 -20.30
N ALA A 141 -4.08 -5.53 -19.17
CA ALA A 141 -2.70 -5.04 -19.12
C ALA A 141 -1.82 -5.84 -18.14
N THR A 142 -0.56 -6.05 -18.53
CA THR A 142 0.48 -6.59 -17.67
C THR A 142 0.75 -5.65 -16.50
N MET A 143 0.35 -6.05 -15.29
CA MET A 143 0.71 -5.30 -14.09
C MET A 143 2.18 -5.48 -13.73
N ALA A 144 2.90 -4.37 -13.55
CA ALA A 144 4.22 -4.38 -12.92
C ALA A 144 4.13 -5.10 -11.56
N SER A 145 4.92 -6.16 -11.38
CA SER A 145 5.15 -6.75 -10.06
C SER A 145 5.60 -5.63 -9.12
N PRO A 146 5.21 -5.62 -7.82
CA PRO A 146 5.69 -4.60 -6.89
C PRO A 146 7.23 -4.55 -6.90
N VAL A 147 7.79 -3.58 -7.64
CA VAL A 147 9.24 -3.50 -7.87
C VAL A 147 9.89 -2.86 -6.65
N GLY A 148 10.75 -3.64 -6.00
CA GLY A 148 11.49 -3.28 -4.79
C GLY A 148 12.06 -4.48 -4.04
N ILE A 149 11.60 -5.70 -4.36
CA ILE A 149 12.15 -6.95 -3.82
C ILE A 149 12.18 -7.99 -4.94
N ARG A 150 13.30 -8.68 -5.08
CA ARG A 150 13.46 -9.82 -6.00
C ARG A 150 12.55 -10.94 -5.49
N LEU A 151 11.41 -11.12 -6.15
CA LEU A 151 10.62 -12.34 -6.03
C LEU A 151 11.41 -13.43 -6.78
N GLU A 152 12.25 -14.17 -6.06
CA GLU A 152 12.66 -15.48 -6.54
C GLU A 152 11.45 -16.42 -6.40
N VAL A 153 10.56 -16.34 -7.39
CA VAL A 153 9.62 -17.42 -7.61
C VAL A 153 10.49 -18.57 -8.07
N ARG A 154 10.79 -19.53 -7.18
CA ARG A 154 11.16 -20.86 -7.64
C ARG A 154 9.91 -21.37 -8.36
N CYS A 155 9.84 -21.12 -9.67
CA CYS A 155 8.97 -21.87 -10.55
C CYS A 155 9.34 -23.34 -10.30
N CYS A 156 8.42 -24.11 -9.73
CA CYS A 156 8.51 -25.55 -9.91
C CYS A 156 8.39 -25.77 -11.42
N SER A 157 9.47 -26.29 -12.00
CA SER A 157 9.40 -27.04 -13.24
C SER A 157 8.24 -28.02 -13.13
N ALA A 158 7.43 -28.08 -14.18
CA ALA A 158 6.40 -29.09 -14.36
C ALA A 158 6.97 -30.51 -14.21
#